data_AF-A0A416XLM5-F1
#
_entry.id   AF-A0A416XLM5-F1
#
_cell.length_a   1.000
_cell.length_b   1.000
_cell.length_c   1.000
_cell.angle_alpha   90.00
_cell.angle_beta   90.00
_cell.angle_gamma   90.00
#
_symmetry.space_group_name_H-M   'P 1'
#
loop_
_entity.id
_entity.type
_entity.pdbx_description
1 polymer ?
#
loop_
_entity_poly.entity_id
_entity_poly.type
_entity_poly.pdbx_seq_one_letter_code
_entity_poly.pdbx_strand_id
1 'polypeptide(L)'
;MKRAVIFPVFCLILLSYCTTKTDRAVSGGEALPDSIAIEAAEVIDTVPKEIIIEKELLYDQHTLADTYPYKDTTREFQWDKIKERLSWLESIQKKPATWSVLQNYRNKNGEAPLVKNYHRDSYRRIADSLGVERFQGIPLYLTTDTSVPELYGRDGALVKHLEDYTNFTKVTSVHTGKEWMIPKKYIKTIPDTIAFRKAIFVDTKNQNIATLEQDGDKWLVRSMNPATTGLHRPPYAQETPPGVYLVQEKKPRMIYLVDGTTETGGFAPYASRFTNGGYIHGVPVNAPRKTFIEYSPSLGTTPRSHMCVRNATSHAKFIYDWAPVYEALVFVFD
;
A
#
# COMPACT_ATOMS: atom_id res chain seq x y z
N MET A 1 11.71 -43.89 -52.00
CA MET A 1 12.69 -42.77 -52.00
C MET A 1 13.61 -42.95 -50.78
N LYS A 2 14.94 -43.01 -50.93
CA LYS A 2 15.92 -41.90 -50.74
C LYS A 2 15.67 -41.07 -49.46
N ARG A 3 16.63 -40.84 -48.55
CA ARG A 3 17.95 -41.46 -48.27
C ARG A 3 18.38 -41.01 -46.84
N ALA A 4 19.24 -41.76 -46.15
CA ALA A 4 19.58 -41.49 -44.74
C ALA A 4 20.60 -40.35 -44.51
N VAL A 5 20.65 -39.87 -43.26
CA VAL A 5 21.46 -38.78 -42.68
C VAL A 5 22.92 -39.20 -42.40
N ILE A 6 23.87 -38.25 -42.39
CA ILE A 6 25.00 -38.11 -41.42
C ILE A 6 25.83 -36.82 -41.71
N PHE A 7 26.24 -36.14 -40.63
CA PHE A 7 27.19 -35.02 -40.47
C PHE A 7 28.09 -35.42 -39.25
N PRO A 8 29.12 -34.66 -38.80
CA PRO A 8 30.05 -33.73 -39.46
C PRO A 8 31.55 -34.09 -39.20
N VAL A 9 32.51 -33.44 -39.85
CA VAL A 9 33.91 -33.35 -39.34
C VAL A 9 34.49 -31.94 -39.56
N PHE A 10 35.23 -31.48 -38.56
CA PHE A 10 35.86 -30.17 -38.38
C PHE A 10 37.30 -30.16 -38.95
N CYS A 11 37.82 -29.02 -39.39
CA CYS A 11 39.27 -28.82 -39.49
C CYS A 11 39.65 -27.33 -39.32
N LEU A 12 40.80 -27.08 -38.69
CA LEU A 12 41.29 -25.79 -38.19
C LEU A 12 42.82 -25.71 -38.44
N ILE A 13 43.49 -24.60 -38.07
CA ILE A 13 44.97 -24.37 -38.09
C ILE A 13 45.52 -23.84 -39.45
N LEU A 14 46.42 -22.83 -39.57
CA LEU A 14 46.78 -21.62 -38.79
C LEU A 14 47.93 -20.84 -39.52
N LEU A 15 48.23 -19.59 -39.08
CA LEU A 15 49.52 -18.84 -39.18
C LEU A 15 50.01 -18.11 -40.48
N SER A 16 49.96 -16.78 -40.42
CA SER A 16 51.10 -15.81 -40.38
C SER A 16 51.96 -15.35 -41.59
N TYR A 17 51.83 -14.04 -41.88
CA TYR A 17 52.85 -12.95 -41.96
C TYR A 17 53.76 -12.68 -43.21
N CYS A 18 53.47 -11.51 -43.82
CA CYS A 18 54.37 -10.32 -44.03
C CYS A 18 55.18 -10.04 -45.33
N THR A 19 55.47 -8.72 -45.47
CA THR A 19 56.40 -7.99 -46.40
C THR A 19 55.87 -7.57 -47.80
N THR A 20 56.16 -6.37 -48.37
CA THR A 20 56.80 -5.12 -47.86
C THR A 20 56.44 -3.86 -48.70
N LYS A 21 56.37 -2.71 -48.01
CA LYS A 21 56.69 -1.31 -48.38
C LYS A 21 56.87 -0.82 -49.83
N THR A 22 56.34 0.38 -50.09
CA THR A 22 57.12 1.50 -50.65
C THR A 22 56.54 2.86 -50.22
N ASP A 23 57.40 3.87 -49.96
CA ASP A 23 57.13 4.93 -48.98
C ASP A 23 57.33 6.36 -49.59
N ARG A 24 56.47 7.35 -49.27
CA ARG A 24 56.70 8.81 -49.45
C ARG A 24 56.14 9.64 -48.28
N ALA A 25 56.65 10.87 -48.07
CA ALA A 25 56.55 11.59 -46.79
C ALA A 25 56.31 13.12 -46.91
N VAL A 26 55.99 13.74 -45.74
CA VAL A 26 55.92 15.19 -45.38
C VAL A 26 54.82 16.00 -46.12
N SER A 27 53.94 16.82 -45.52
CA SER A 27 54.09 17.79 -44.41
C SER A 27 52.73 18.38 -43.99
N GLY A 28 52.57 18.79 -42.72
CA GLY A 28 51.47 19.63 -42.22
C GLY A 28 50.08 18.94 -42.17
N GLY A 29 49.26 19.09 -41.13
CA GLY A 29 49.37 19.98 -39.98
C GLY A 29 48.05 20.69 -39.72
N GLU A 30 47.03 19.96 -39.25
CA GLU A 30 45.90 20.52 -38.50
C GLU A 30 45.19 19.40 -37.74
N ALA A 31 44.78 19.69 -36.50
CA ALA A 31 44.14 18.73 -35.61
C ALA A 31 42.63 18.99 -35.54
N LEU A 32 41.83 17.96 -35.81
CA LEU A 32 40.42 17.90 -35.42
C LEU A 32 40.23 16.62 -34.60
N PRO A 33 39.64 16.72 -33.40
CA PRO A 33 39.57 15.59 -32.48
C PRO A 33 38.53 14.55 -32.94
N ASP A 34 38.92 13.28 -32.86
CA ASP A 34 38.06 12.14 -33.09
C ASP A 34 36.92 12.14 -32.07
N SER A 35 35.67 12.27 -32.54
CA SER A 35 34.50 12.40 -31.69
C SER A 35 34.08 11.03 -31.16
N ILE A 36 34.84 10.52 -30.20
CA ILE A 36 34.44 9.36 -29.40
C ILE A 36 33.20 9.76 -28.61
N ALA A 37 32.03 9.29 -29.06
CA ALA A 37 30.81 9.35 -28.29
C ALA A 37 31.03 8.54 -27.01
N ILE A 38 31.22 9.23 -25.89
CA ILE A 38 31.17 8.61 -24.57
C ILE A 38 29.71 8.19 -24.39
N GLU A 39 29.42 6.90 -24.58
CA GLU A 39 28.21 6.31 -24.02
C GLU A 39 28.24 6.57 -22.52
N ALA A 40 27.39 7.49 -22.08
CA ALA A 40 27.17 7.74 -20.67
C ALA A 40 26.56 6.48 -20.08
N ALA A 41 27.41 5.60 -19.56
CA ALA A 41 27.00 4.39 -18.87
C ALA A 41 25.93 4.77 -17.84
N GLU A 42 24.74 4.20 -17.97
CA GLU A 42 23.70 4.37 -16.96
C GLU A 42 24.31 3.94 -15.62
N VAL A 43 24.50 4.91 -14.73
CA VAL A 43 24.85 4.62 -13.33
C VAL A 43 23.60 4.00 -12.72
N ILE A 44 23.50 2.68 -12.85
CA ILE A 44 22.54 1.88 -12.11
C ILE A 44 22.93 2.08 -10.64
N ASP A 45 22.18 2.94 -9.98
CA ASP A 45 22.29 3.20 -8.54
C ASP A 45 21.92 1.92 -7.79
N THR A 46 22.95 1.09 -7.59
CA THR A 46 22.90 -0.24 -7.00
C THR A 46 22.96 -0.20 -5.48
N VAL A 47 23.18 0.98 -4.91
CA VAL A 47 23.04 1.22 -3.47
C VAL A 47 21.57 1.54 -3.20
N PRO A 48 20.91 0.87 -2.23
CA PRO A 48 19.60 1.31 -1.77
C PRO A 48 19.74 2.72 -1.17
N LYS A 49 19.20 3.74 -1.86
CA LYS A 49 19.08 5.10 -1.32
C LYS A 49 18.51 5.03 0.11
N GLU A 50 19.26 5.57 1.06
CA GLU A 50 18.84 5.60 2.46
C GLU A 50 17.59 6.49 2.61
N ILE A 51 16.59 6.01 3.35
CA ILE A 51 15.39 6.78 3.66
C ILE A 51 15.70 7.77 4.80
N ILE A 52 15.89 9.02 4.40
CA ILE A 52 16.02 10.16 5.31
C ILE A 52 14.62 10.50 5.85
N ILE A 53 14.48 10.50 7.18
CA ILE A 53 13.27 10.94 7.88
C ILE A 53 13.63 12.12 8.78
N GLU A 54 12.95 13.25 8.60
CA GLU A 54 13.07 14.43 9.46
C GLU A 54 11.73 14.75 10.12
N LYS A 55 11.76 15.47 11.25
CA LYS A 55 10.55 15.86 11.99
C LYS A 55 10.20 17.31 11.74
N GLU A 56 9.11 17.52 11.01
CA GLU A 56 8.58 18.85 10.70
C GLU A 56 7.05 18.79 10.82
N LEU A 57 6.58 18.78 12.07
CA LEU A 57 5.19 18.56 12.41
C LEU A 57 4.30 19.71 11.89
N LEU A 58 3.25 19.35 11.15
CA LEU A 58 2.15 20.26 10.82
C LEU A 58 1.03 20.22 11.87
N TYR A 59 1.08 19.21 12.76
CA TYR A 59 0.20 19.06 13.90
C TYR A 59 0.99 18.45 15.07
N ASP A 60 1.01 19.15 16.20
CA ASP A 60 1.83 18.87 17.38
C ASP A 60 1.03 18.52 18.65
N GLN A 61 -0.28 18.80 18.67
CA GLN A 61 -1.12 18.56 19.85
C GLN A 61 -1.23 17.05 20.19
N HIS A 62 -1.12 16.70 21.48
CA HIS A 62 -1.04 15.31 21.98
C HIS A 62 0.12 14.49 21.40
N THR A 63 1.18 15.13 20.89
CA THR A 63 2.31 14.41 20.29
C THR A 63 3.02 13.50 21.29
N LEU A 64 3.34 12.30 20.82
CA LEU A 64 4.15 11.33 21.54
C LEU A 64 5.63 11.50 21.20
N ALA A 65 6.51 11.23 22.16
CA ALA A 65 7.93 11.01 21.88
C ALA A 65 8.13 9.73 21.05
N ASP A 66 9.32 9.54 20.46
CA ASP A 66 9.67 8.32 19.70
C ASP A 66 9.44 7.05 20.51
N THR A 67 9.77 7.15 21.80
CA THR A 67 9.66 6.10 22.80
C THR A 67 8.96 6.68 24.02
N TYR A 68 7.93 6.00 24.54
CA TYR A 68 7.07 6.51 25.60
C TYR A 68 6.61 5.39 26.55
N PRO A 69 6.42 5.67 27.85
CA PRO A 69 6.02 4.68 28.83
C PRO A 69 4.55 4.26 28.66
N TYR A 70 4.26 2.99 28.89
CA TYR A 70 2.91 2.46 28.94
C TYR A 70 2.80 1.36 30.00
N LYS A 71 2.23 1.70 31.16
CA LYS A 71 2.15 0.82 32.34
C LYS A 71 3.56 0.33 32.77
N ASP A 72 3.76 -0.98 32.77
CA ASP A 72 4.95 -1.76 33.08
C ASP A 72 5.85 -2.02 31.85
N THR A 73 5.52 -1.44 30.70
CA THR A 73 6.28 -1.59 29.47
C THR A 73 6.54 -0.25 28.77
N THR A 74 7.32 -0.29 27.69
CA THR A 74 7.69 0.84 26.86
C THR A 74 7.13 0.61 25.47
N ARG A 75 6.73 1.70 24.80
CA ARG A 75 6.22 1.68 23.43
C ARG A 75 6.97 2.67 22.57
N GLU A 76 6.91 2.46 21.27
CA GLU A 76 7.67 3.25 20.31
C GLU A 76 6.94 3.44 18.98
N PHE A 77 7.41 4.38 18.18
CA PHE A 77 7.21 4.36 16.74
C PHE A 77 8.26 3.44 16.14
N GLN A 78 7.84 2.36 15.47
CA GLN A 78 8.75 1.38 14.87
C GLN A 78 9.38 1.96 13.58
N TRP A 79 10.29 2.92 13.74
CA TRP A 79 10.86 3.71 12.65
C TRP A 79 11.56 2.86 11.58
N ASP A 80 12.18 1.74 11.94
CA ASP A 80 12.82 0.84 10.97
C ASP A 80 11.78 0.17 10.04
N LYS A 81 10.63 -0.24 10.57
CA LYS A 81 9.50 -0.74 9.75
C LYS A 81 8.92 0.37 8.88
N ILE A 82 8.84 1.59 9.39
CA ILE A 82 8.40 2.76 8.60
C ILE A 82 9.38 3.01 7.45
N LYS A 83 10.70 3.03 7.71
CA LYS A 83 11.75 3.14 6.68
C LYS A 83 11.67 2.03 5.63
N GLU A 84 11.47 0.76 6.03
CA GLU A 84 11.28 -0.36 5.10
C GLU A 84 10.09 -0.11 4.15
N ARG A 85 8.94 0.31 4.69
CA ARG A 85 7.72 0.60 3.90
C ARG A 85 7.89 1.81 2.99
N LEU A 86 8.65 2.83 3.40
CA LEU A 86 8.97 3.98 2.56
C LEU A 86 9.98 3.64 1.46
N SER A 87 10.99 2.83 1.76
CA SER A 87 11.95 2.33 0.77
C SER A 87 11.25 1.48 -0.30
N TRP A 88 10.31 0.62 0.12
CA TRP A 88 9.39 -0.06 -0.78
C TRP A 88 8.55 0.93 -1.61
N LEU A 89 7.95 1.95 -0.99
CA LEU A 89 7.12 2.95 -1.67
C LEU A 89 7.89 3.77 -2.72
N GLU A 90 9.13 4.17 -2.44
CA GLU A 90 9.99 4.80 -3.45
C GLU A 90 10.33 3.80 -4.56
N SER A 91 10.66 2.55 -4.23
CA SER A 91 11.04 1.53 -5.22
C SER A 91 9.94 1.24 -6.24
N ILE A 92 8.67 1.19 -5.83
CA ILE A 92 7.54 0.92 -6.75
C ILE A 92 7.20 2.12 -7.65
N GLN A 93 7.67 3.32 -7.30
CA GLN A 93 7.49 4.56 -8.07
C GLN A 93 8.70 4.90 -8.96
N LYS A 94 9.84 4.21 -8.82
CA LYS A 94 11.02 4.38 -9.70
C LYS A 94 10.75 4.09 -11.18
N LYS A 95 9.70 3.32 -11.51
CA LYS A 95 9.30 3.00 -12.88
C LYS A 95 7.82 3.36 -13.07
N PRO A 96 7.42 3.94 -14.23
CA PRO A 96 6.02 4.17 -14.54
C PRO A 96 5.18 2.90 -14.36
N ALA A 97 4.07 3.03 -13.63
CA ALA A 97 3.19 1.92 -13.29
C ALA A 97 1.76 2.42 -13.11
N THR A 98 0.80 1.74 -13.73
CA THR A 98 -0.61 1.99 -13.49
C THR A 98 -1.01 1.35 -12.15
N TRP A 99 -1.68 2.12 -11.29
CA TRP A 99 -2.16 1.65 -9.99
C TRP A 99 -3.67 1.48 -9.98
N SER A 100 -4.17 0.65 -9.08
CA SER A 100 -5.59 0.43 -8.88
C SER A 100 -5.90 0.15 -7.41
N VAL A 101 -7.12 0.50 -7.00
CA VAL A 101 -7.66 0.16 -5.68
C VAL A 101 -8.79 -0.85 -5.82
N LEU A 102 -8.76 -1.90 -4.99
CA LEU A 102 -9.86 -2.86 -4.89
C LEU A 102 -11.03 -2.23 -4.16
N GLN A 103 -12.26 -2.37 -4.66
CA GLN A 103 -13.45 -1.79 -4.04
C GLN A 103 -14.61 -2.79 -3.97
N ASN A 104 -15.11 -3.02 -2.76
CA ASN A 104 -16.40 -3.69 -2.53
C ASN A 104 -17.07 -3.33 -1.19
N TYR A 105 -16.82 -2.12 -0.64
CA TYR A 105 -17.47 -1.62 0.58
C TYR A 105 -19.00 -1.86 0.56
N ARG A 106 -19.51 -2.48 1.63
CA ARG A 106 -20.90 -2.94 1.78
C ARG A 106 -21.45 -3.77 0.61
N ASN A 107 -20.61 -4.56 -0.07
CA ASN A 107 -20.96 -5.30 -1.29
C ASN A 107 -21.49 -4.39 -2.43
N LYS A 108 -21.04 -3.12 -2.52
CA LYS A 108 -21.53 -2.15 -3.53
C LYS A 108 -21.37 -2.64 -4.99
N ASN A 109 -20.40 -3.53 -5.23
CA ASN A 109 -20.11 -4.12 -6.54
C ASN A 109 -20.63 -5.56 -6.66
N GLY A 110 -21.53 -5.97 -5.75
CA GLY A 110 -22.06 -7.32 -5.59
C GLY A 110 -21.30 -8.14 -4.54
N GLU A 111 -21.97 -9.16 -3.99
CA GLU A 111 -21.29 -10.15 -3.15
C GLU A 111 -20.35 -11.01 -4.00
N ALA A 112 -19.16 -11.33 -3.48
CA ALA A 112 -18.21 -12.20 -4.17
C ALA A 112 -18.76 -13.64 -4.30
N PRO A 113 -18.50 -14.37 -5.40
CA PRO A 113 -18.77 -15.81 -5.47
C PRO A 113 -17.93 -16.59 -4.45
N LEU A 114 -18.33 -17.82 -4.11
CA LEU A 114 -17.57 -18.66 -3.18
C LEU A 114 -16.20 -19.04 -3.76
N VAL A 115 -15.16 -18.95 -2.92
CA VAL A 115 -13.82 -19.47 -3.21
C VAL A 115 -13.75 -20.99 -3.07
N LYS A 116 -12.75 -21.62 -3.70
CA LYS A 116 -12.52 -23.07 -3.65
C LYS A 116 -12.41 -23.60 -2.21
N ASN A 117 -11.64 -22.91 -1.37
CA ASN A 117 -11.38 -23.30 0.01
C ASN A 117 -11.90 -22.20 0.96
N TYR A 118 -13.09 -22.41 1.54
CA TYR A 118 -13.70 -21.50 2.50
C TYR A 118 -14.03 -22.19 3.83
N HIS A 119 -14.13 -21.40 4.89
CA HIS A 119 -14.58 -21.83 6.21
C HIS A 119 -15.58 -20.83 6.79
N ARG A 120 -16.16 -21.15 7.96
CA ARG A 120 -16.89 -20.17 8.78
C ARG A 120 -15.99 -19.66 9.89
N ASP A 121 -15.84 -18.34 9.96
CA ASP A 121 -15.01 -17.66 10.96
C ASP A 121 -15.71 -17.56 12.34
N SER A 122 -15.05 -16.89 13.29
CA SER A 122 -15.60 -16.61 14.63
C SER A 122 -16.82 -15.67 14.63
N TYR A 123 -17.07 -14.95 13.53
CA TYR A 123 -18.26 -14.14 13.27
C TYR A 123 -19.38 -14.94 12.56
N ARG A 124 -19.16 -16.25 12.31
CA ARG A 124 -20.00 -17.19 11.54
C ARG A 124 -20.13 -16.84 10.04
N ARG A 125 -19.35 -15.88 9.55
CA ARG A 125 -19.31 -15.43 8.15
C ARG A 125 -18.42 -16.36 7.34
N ILE A 126 -18.57 -16.30 6.02
CA ILE A 126 -17.74 -17.09 5.10
C ILE A 126 -16.43 -16.34 4.89
N ALA A 127 -15.30 -17.00 5.14
CA ALA A 127 -13.96 -16.49 4.90
C ALA A 127 -13.13 -17.49 4.08
N ASP A 128 -12.12 -16.99 3.35
CA ASP A 128 -11.16 -17.84 2.64
C ASP A 128 -10.14 -18.50 3.59
N SER A 129 -9.16 -19.21 3.03
CA SER A 129 -8.08 -19.85 3.80
C SER A 129 -7.09 -18.88 4.48
N LEU A 130 -7.17 -17.57 4.19
CA LEU A 130 -6.36 -16.52 4.83
C LEU A 130 -7.18 -15.65 5.81
N GLY A 131 -8.43 -16.02 6.10
CA GLY A 131 -9.30 -15.24 7.00
C GLY A 131 -9.75 -13.91 6.39
N VAL A 132 -9.79 -13.78 5.06
CA VAL A 132 -10.46 -12.66 4.40
C VAL A 132 -11.94 -13.02 4.22
N GLU A 133 -12.83 -12.17 4.73
CA GLU A 133 -14.27 -12.38 4.59
C GLU A 133 -14.75 -12.23 3.13
N ARG A 134 -15.71 -13.07 2.75
CA ARG A 134 -16.51 -12.94 1.53
C ARG A 134 -17.33 -11.65 1.52
N PHE A 135 -17.81 -11.22 2.68
CA PHE A 135 -18.53 -9.95 2.82
C PHE A 135 -17.56 -8.78 2.65
N GLN A 136 -17.81 -7.95 1.63
CA GLN A 136 -16.90 -6.90 1.15
C GLN A 136 -15.57 -7.41 0.57
N GLY A 137 -15.44 -8.72 0.39
CA GLY A 137 -14.31 -9.34 -0.30
C GLY A 137 -14.37 -9.11 -1.81
N ILE A 138 -13.22 -9.12 -2.46
CA ILE A 138 -13.05 -9.06 -3.91
C ILE A 138 -12.55 -10.44 -4.38
N PRO A 139 -13.24 -11.17 -5.27
CA PRO A 139 -12.81 -12.50 -5.68
C PRO A 139 -11.49 -12.43 -6.50
N LEU A 140 -10.48 -13.17 -6.04
CA LEU A 140 -9.18 -13.29 -6.69
C LEU A 140 -9.10 -14.62 -7.45
N TYR A 141 -9.05 -14.57 -8.77
CA TYR A 141 -8.94 -15.73 -9.64
C TYR A 141 -7.50 -15.95 -10.10
N LEU A 142 -7.12 -17.20 -10.36
CA LEU A 142 -5.81 -17.51 -10.93
C LEU A 142 -5.72 -16.94 -12.36
N THR A 143 -4.50 -16.62 -12.79
CA THR A 143 -4.24 -16.18 -14.17
C THR A 143 -4.48 -17.28 -15.21
N THR A 144 -4.47 -18.55 -14.78
CA THR A 144 -4.72 -19.75 -15.60
C THR A 144 -6.14 -20.32 -15.48
N ASP A 145 -6.92 -19.89 -14.48
CA ASP A 145 -8.26 -20.42 -14.18
C ASP A 145 -9.14 -19.32 -13.56
N THR A 146 -10.17 -18.91 -14.32
CA THR A 146 -11.16 -17.91 -13.93
C THR A 146 -12.54 -18.50 -13.63
N SER A 147 -12.65 -19.83 -13.47
CA SER A 147 -13.93 -20.50 -13.20
C SER A 147 -14.42 -20.31 -11.76
N VAL A 148 -13.53 -20.46 -10.78
CA VAL A 148 -13.81 -20.32 -9.34
C VAL A 148 -12.67 -19.53 -8.69
N PRO A 149 -12.93 -18.51 -7.84
CA PRO A 149 -11.86 -17.75 -7.22
C PRO A 149 -11.10 -18.58 -6.18
N GLU A 150 -9.84 -18.25 -5.98
CA GLU A 150 -8.93 -18.92 -5.06
C GLU A 150 -9.03 -18.32 -3.65
N LEU A 151 -9.11 -16.98 -3.58
CA LEU A 151 -9.06 -16.19 -2.34
C LEU A 151 -9.94 -14.92 -2.48
N TYR A 152 -10.08 -14.15 -1.40
CA TYR A 152 -10.63 -12.80 -1.43
C TYR A 152 -9.55 -11.73 -1.18
N GLY A 153 -9.59 -10.64 -1.94
CA GLY A 153 -8.88 -9.40 -1.67
C GLY A 153 -9.69 -8.50 -0.74
N ARG A 154 -9.01 -7.68 0.06
CA ARG A 154 -9.64 -6.70 0.97
C ARG A 154 -10.00 -5.41 0.21
N ASP A 155 -11.16 -4.83 0.48
CA ASP A 155 -11.52 -3.48 -0.01
C ASP A 155 -10.46 -2.47 0.43
N GLY A 156 -10.12 -1.55 -0.47
CA GLY A 156 -9.12 -0.51 -0.28
C GLY A 156 -7.68 -0.89 -0.55
N ALA A 157 -7.39 -2.18 -0.74
CA ALA A 157 -6.03 -2.63 -1.01
C ALA A 157 -5.50 -2.02 -2.32
N LEU A 158 -4.27 -1.51 -2.28
CA LEU A 158 -3.53 -1.09 -3.46
C LEU A 158 -3.10 -2.32 -4.26
N VAL A 159 -3.23 -2.29 -5.59
CA VAL A 159 -2.69 -3.30 -6.51
C VAL A 159 -2.06 -2.64 -7.72
N LYS A 160 -1.01 -3.24 -8.27
CA LYS A 160 -0.45 -2.81 -9.56
C LYS A 160 -1.36 -3.31 -10.67
N HIS A 161 -1.87 -2.41 -11.51
CA HIS A 161 -2.65 -2.77 -12.69
C HIS A 161 -1.68 -3.21 -13.79
N LEU A 162 -1.93 -4.37 -14.42
CA LEU A 162 -1.08 -4.89 -15.49
C LEU A 162 -1.76 -4.80 -16.86
N GLU A 163 -2.95 -5.40 -16.98
CA GLU A 163 -3.58 -5.62 -18.28
C GLU A 163 -5.10 -5.79 -18.14
N ASP A 164 -5.85 -5.28 -19.11
CA ASP A 164 -7.30 -5.27 -19.11
C ASP A 164 -7.84 -6.26 -20.17
N TYR A 165 -8.58 -7.27 -19.71
CA TYR A 165 -9.26 -8.28 -20.54
C TYR A 165 -10.74 -7.88 -20.72
N THR A 166 -11.58 -8.70 -21.37
CA THR A 166 -13.00 -8.34 -21.59
C THR A 166 -13.77 -8.11 -20.28
N ASN A 167 -13.69 -9.07 -19.34
CA ASN A 167 -14.46 -9.05 -18.08
C ASN A 167 -13.58 -8.89 -16.82
N PHE A 168 -12.26 -9.03 -16.97
CA PHE A 168 -11.29 -9.06 -15.89
C PHE A 168 -10.19 -8.02 -16.11
N THR A 169 -9.52 -7.64 -15.04
CA THR A 169 -8.22 -6.97 -15.06
C THR A 169 -7.22 -7.90 -14.38
N LYS A 170 -6.04 -8.04 -14.99
CA LYS A 170 -4.88 -8.69 -14.40
C LYS A 170 -4.14 -7.69 -13.52
N VAL A 171 -3.89 -8.06 -12.26
CA VAL A 171 -3.20 -7.19 -11.29
C VAL A 171 -2.12 -7.93 -10.52
N THR A 172 -1.14 -7.22 -9.98
CA THR A 172 -0.17 -7.74 -9.00
C THR A 172 -0.52 -7.26 -7.59
N SER A 173 -0.56 -8.19 -6.64
CA SER A 173 -0.65 -7.89 -5.20
C SER A 173 0.60 -7.16 -4.71
N VAL A 174 0.43 -6.00 -4.08
CA VAL A 174 1.52 -5.25 -3.43
C VAL A 174 2.16 -5.99 -2.26
N HIS A 175 1.39 -6.88 -1.61
CA HIS A 175 1.83 -7.59 -0.39
C HIS A 175 2.58 -8.88 -0.70
N THR A 176 2.26 -9.56 -1.81
CA THR A 176 2.76 -10.91 -2.10
C THR A 176 3.47 -11.05 -3.45
N GLY A 177 3.46 -10.01 -4.30
CA GLY A 177 3.96 -10.09 -5.68
C GLY A 177 3.19 -11.03 -6.60
N LYS A 178 2.16 -11.74 -6.09
CA LYS A 178 1.35 -12.69 -6.87
C LYS A 178 0.38 -11.95 -7.79
N GLU A 179 0.28 -12.45 -9.02
CA GLU A 179 -0.66 -11.99 -10.02
C GLU A 179 -2.05 -12.65 -9.83
N TRP A 180 -3.10 -11.87 -10.08
CA TRP A 180 -4.49 -12.30 -9.97
C TRP A 180 -5.35 -11.71 -11.10
N MET A 181 -6.37 -12.46 -11.50
CA MET A 181 -7.46 -11.98 -12.35
C MET A 181 -8.61 -11.53 -11.45
N ILE A 182 -9.10 -10.30 -11.64
CA ILE A 182 -10.18 -9.71 -10.84
C ILE A 182 -11.26 -9.15 -11.76
N PRO A 183 -12.56 -9.43 -11.55
CA PRO A 183 -13.63 -8.85 -12.36
C PRO A 183 -13.63 -7.32 -12.30
N LYS A 184 -13.67 -6.65 -13.46
CA LYS A 184 -13.45 -5.20 -13.59
C LYS A 184 -14.30 -4.33 -12.65
N LYS A 185 -15.52 -4.75 -12.36
CA LYS A 185 -16.45 -4.04 -11.44
C LYS A 185 -15.89 -3.84 -10.02
N TYR A 186 -14.89 -4.62 -9.58
CA TYR A 186 -14.26 -4.45 -8.27
C TYR A 186 -13.00 -3.57 -8.29
N ILE A 187 -12.60 -3.04 -9.45
CA ILE A 187 -11.37 -2.27 -9.62
C ILE A 187 -11.71 -0.81 -9.93
N LYS A 188 -11.00 0.09 -9.24
CA LYS A 188 -10.90 1.49 -9.63
C LYS A 188 -9.45 1.82 -9.95
N THR A 189 -9.18 2.12 -11.21
CA THR A 189 -7.86 2.63 -11.66
C THR A 189 -7.60 4.01 -11.05
N ILE A 190 -6.35 4.22 -10.62
CA ILE A 190 -5.82 5.49 -10.14
C ILE A 190 -5.20 6.22 -11.35
N PRO A 191 -5.39 7.53 -11.53
CA PRO A 191 -4.72 8.27 -12.60
C PRO A 191 -3.20 8.13 -12.50
N ASP A 192 -2.54 8.01 -13.66
CA ASP A 192 -1.08 7.90 -13.81
C ASP A 192 -0.33 9.16 -13.36
N THR A 193 -1.02 10.29 -13.29
CA THR A 193 -0.51 11.56 -12.73
C THR A 193 -0.31 11.55 -11.20
N ILE A 194 -0.83 10.54 -10.50
CA ILE A 194 -0.73 10.45 -9.03
C ILE A 194 0.58 9.79 -8.60
N ALA A 195 1.37 10.54 -7.83
CA ALA A 195 2.47 10.02 -7.02
C ALA A 195 2.06 9.99 -5.55
N PHE A 196 2.24 8.85 -4.89
CA PHE A 196 1.94 8.63 -3.48
C PHE A 196 3.00 9.30 -2.59
N ARG A 197 2.85 10.62 -2.38
CA ARG A 197 3.73 11.42 -1.51
C ARG A 197 3.27 11.53 -0.06
N LYS A 198 2.07 11.05 0.27
CA LYS A 198 1.49 11.14 1.63
C LYS A 198 1.18 9.74 2.14
N ALA A 199 1.74 9.40 3.29
CA ALA A 199 1.62 8.08 3.91
C ALA A 199 1.20 8.20 5.38
N ILE A 200 0.27 7.34 5.79
CA ILE A 200 -0.23 7.21 7.16
C ILE A 200 0.19 5.85 7.68
N PHE A 201 0.85 5.82 8.83
CA PHE A 201 1.37 4.61 9.45
C PHE A 201 0.59 4.34 10.73
N VAL A 202 -0.10 3.19 10.80
CA VAL A 202 -0.92 2.77 11.94
C VAL A 202 -0.28 1.54 12.56
N ASP A 203 0.26 1.70 13.76
CA ASP A 203 0.84 0.63 14.55
C ASP A 203 -0.22 0.01 15.47
N THR A 204 -0.62 -1.22 15.15
CA THR A 204 -1.64 -1.97 15.90
C THR A 204 -1.13 -2.55 17.22
N LYS A 205 0.19 -2.65 17.42
CA LYS A 205 0.83 -3.18 18.63
C LYS A 205 1.09 -2.08 19.66
N ASN A 206 1.75 -1.00 19.23
CA ASN A 206 2.04 0.19 20.04
C ASN A 206 0.84 1.13 20.18
N GLN A 207 -0.21 0.97 19.38
CA GLN A 207 -1.41 1.83 19.41
C GLN A 207 -1.07 3.31 19.14
N ASN A 208 -0.20 3.57 18.17
CA ASN A 208 0.10 4.92 17.70
C ASN A 208 -0.14 5.05 16.19
N ILE A 209 -0.04 6.28 15.73
CA ILE A 209 -0.20 6.66 14.33
C ILE A 209 0.77 7.79 14.00
N ALA A 210 1.43 7.70 12.85
CA ALA A 210 2.25 8.76 12.30
C ALA A 210 1.78 9.12 10.89
N THR A 211 1.95 10.38 10.50
CA THR A 211 1.82 10.80 9.11
C THR A 211 3.16 11.29 8.59
N LEU A 212 3.49 10.90 7.35
CA LEU A 212 4.71 11.33 6.68
C LEU A 212 4.39 11.83 5.27
N GLU A 213 5.13 12.85 4.85
CA GLU A 213 5.03 13.48 3.54
C GLU A 213 6.39 13.54 2.86
N GLN A 214 6.48 13.11 1.60
CA GLN A 214 7.70 13.21 0.82
C GLN A 214 7.93 14.67 0.39
N ASP A 215 9.11 15.18 0.69
CA ASP A 215 9.61 16.49 0.27
C ASP A 215 10.99 16.30 -0.35
N GLY A 216 11.12 16.56 -1.66
CA GLY A 216 12.34 16.25 -2.40
C GLY A 216 12.75 14.78 -2.26
N ASP A 217 13.90 14.53 -1.63
CA ASP A 217 14.50 13.22 -1.39
C ASP A 217 14.26 12.66 0.03
N LYS A 218 13.61 13.43 0.92
CA LYS A 218 13.35 13.08 2.32
C LYS A 218 11.86 12.87 2.62
N TRP A 219 11.58 12.26 3.77
CA TRP A 219 10.23 12.11 4.32
C TRP A 219 10.08 12.91 5.61
N LEU A 220 9.16 13.86 5.60
CA LEU A 220 8.86 14.76 6.71
C LEU A 220 7.72 14.18 7.56
N VAL A 221 8.00 13.91 8.83
CA VAL A 221 6.97 13.52 9.81
C VAL A 221 6.07 14.73 10.08
N ARG A 222 4.79 14.62 9.72
CA ARG A 222 3.80 15.70 9.82
C ARG A 222 2.93 15.60 11.07
N SER A 223 2.77 14.41 11.65
CA SER A 223 2.16 14.18 12.96
C SER A 223 2.61 12.85 13.57
N MET A 224 2.57 12.76 14.90
CA MET A 224 2.86 11.55 15.70
C MET A 224 1.90 11.52 16.88
N ASN A 225 0.97 10.57 16.98
CA ASN A 225 -0.12 10.64 17.98
C ASN A 225 -0.55 9.27 18.51
N PRO A 226 -1.21 9.21 19.68
CA PRO A 226 -1.81 7.98 20.19
C PRO A 226 -3.10 7.64 19.42
N ALA A 227 -3.30 6.37 19.11
CA ALA A 227 -4.46 5.85 18.41
C ALA A 227 -5.19 4.76 19.21
N THR A 228 -6.36 4.33 18.75
CA THR A 228 -6.96 3.06 19.18
C THR A 228 -7.45 2.29 17.97
N THR A 229 -6.91 1.09 17.76
CA THR A 229 -7.29 0.24 16.63
C THR A 229 -8.41 -0.74 16.99
N GLY A 230 -8.84 -1.50 15.98
CA GLY A 230 -9.89 -2.50 16.06
C GLY A 230 -9.53 -3.66 16.99
N LEU A 231 -10.49 -4.10 17.79
CA LEU A 231 -10.36 -5.29 18.65
C LEU A 231 -11.10 -6.47 18.01
N HIS A 232 -10.45 -7.63 17.92
CA HIS A 232 -11.13 -8.89 17.61
C HIS A 232 -12.09 -9.25 18.74
N ARG A 233 -13.38 -8.99 18.56
CA ARG A 233 -14.44 -9.31 19.53
C ARG A 233 -15.76 -9.58 18.81
N PRO A 234 -15.95 -10.82 18.32
CA PRO A 234 -17.20 -11.28 17.74
C PRO A 234 -18.42 -11.05 18.65
N PRO A 235 -19.61 -10.81 18.08
CA PRO A 235 -19.91 -10.75 16.65
C PRO A 235 -19.77 -9.35 16.02
N TYR A 236 -19.45 -8.32 16.80
CA TYR A 236 -19.63 -6.92 16.39
C TYR A 236 -18.33 -6.15 16.07
N ALA A 237 -17.24 -6.38 16.80
CA ALA A 237 -15.99 -5.66 16.60
C ALA A 237 -14.92 -6.55 15.98
N GLN A 238 -14.17 -5.99 15.03
CA GLN A 238 -13.09 -6.64 14.30
C GLN A 238 -11.78 -5.88 14.52
N GLU A 239 -10.68 -6.60 14.39
CA GLU A 239 -9.33 -6.06 14.29
C GLU A 239 -9.20 -5.09 13.09
N THR A 240 -8.30 -4.11 13.21
CA THR A 240 -7.88 -3.33 12.04
C THR A 240 -6.94 -4.21 11.20
N PRO A 241 -7.29 -4.59 9.97
CA PRO A 241 -6.50 -5.57 9.23
C PRO A 241 -5.17 -4.97 8.75
N PRO A 242 -4.04 -5.68 8.88
CA PRO A 242 -2.76 -5.23 8.33
C PRO A 242 -2.84 -5.13 6.80
N GLY A 243 -1.98 -4.30 6.20
CA GLY A 243 -1.90 -4.13 4.75
C GLY A 243 -1.58 -2.71 4.29
N VAL A 244 -1.64 -2.51 2.98
CA VAL A 244 -1.43 -1.22 2.29
C VAL A 244 -2.72 -0.82 1.58
N TYR A 245 -3.33 0.25 2.07
CA TYR A 245 -4.63 0.74 1.61
C TYR A 245 -4.53 2.17 1.10
N LEU A 246 -5.53 2.64 0.35
CA LEU A 246 -5.69 4.06 0.02
C LEU A 246 -6.81 4.69 0.87
N VAL A 247 -6.74 5.99 1.14
CA VAL A 247 -7.90 6.75 1.62
C VAL A 247 -8.95 6.78 0.49
N GLN A 248 -10.16 6.29 0.72
CA GLN A 248 -11.19 6.08 -0.32
C GLN A 248 -12.43 6.97 -0.19
N GLU A 249 -12.72 7.48 1.00
CA GLU A 249 -13.92 8.27 1.28
C GLU A 249 -13.68 9.16 2.51
N LYS A 250 -14.29 10.34 2.55
CA LYS A 250 -14.21 11.28 3.67
C LYS A 250 -15.61 11.66 4.14
N LYS A 251 -15.86 11.58 5.45
CA LYS A 251 -17.12 12.00 6.10
C LYS A 251 -16.83 12.95 7.27
N PRO A 252 -17.34 14.20 7.26
CA PRO A 252 -17.25 15.09 8.42
C PRO A 252 -17.88 14.48 9.68
N ARG A 253 -18.92 13.67 9.49
CA ARG A 253 -19.63 12.90 10.53
C ARG A 253 -19.96 11.50 9.97
N MET A 254 -19.24 10.47 10.41
CA MET A 254 -19.60 9.08 10.13
C MET A 254 -20.63 8.62 11.16
N ILE A 255 -21.87 8.37 10.74
CA ILE A 255 -22.90 7.78 11.60
C ILE A 255 -22.57 6.29 11.85
N TYR A 256 -22.68 5.86 13.11
CA TYR A 256 -22.65 4.45 13.50
C TYR A 256 -23.93 4.06 14.23
N LEU A 257 -24.24 2.76 14.18
CA LEU A 257 -25.44 2.18 14.76
C LEU A 257 -25.14 1.57 16.14
N VAL A 258 -26.16 1.30 16.94
CA VAL A 258 -26.01 0.46 18.14
C VAL A 258 -25.83 -0.99 17.69
N ASP A 259 -24.83 -1.68 18.26
CA ASP A 259 -24.47 -3.06 17.92
C ASP A 259 -25.70 -3.99 17.90
N GLY A 260 -25.90 -4.68 16.78
CA GLY A 260 -27.03 -5.60 16.57
C GLY A 260 -28.36 -4.95 16.18
N THR A 261 -28.42 -3.63 15.98
CA THR A 261 -29.66 -2.89 15.66
C THR A 261 -29.54 -2.01 14.42
N THR A 262 -30.66 -1.41 14.01
CA THR A 262 -30.71 -0.31 13.01
C THR A 262 -30.73 1.08 13.65
N GLU A 263 -30.69 1.19 14.99
CA GLU A 263 -30.77 2.45 15.71
C GLU A 263 -29.45 3.23 15.65
N THR A 264 -29.53 4.57 15.60
CA THR A 264 -28.32 5.42 15.57
C THR A 264 -27.65 5.46 16.94
N GLY A 265 -26.50 4.82 17.07
CA GLY A 265 -25.68 4.84 18.29
C GLY A 265 -24.90 6.14 18.48
N GLY A 266 -24.60 6.86 17.40
CA GLY A 266 -23.90 8.14 17.45
C GLY A 266 -23.19 8.48 16.15
N PHE A 267 -22.14 9.28 16.25
CA PHE A 267 -21.27 9.61 15.12
C PHE A 267 -19.80 9.75 15.51
N ALA A 268 -18.90 9.44 14.59
CA ALA A 268 -17.48 9.77 14.69
C ALA A 268 -17.16 11.00 13.82
N PRO A 269 -16.49 12.04 14.33
CA PRO A 269 -16.10 13.20 13.55
C PRO A 269 -14.87 12.92 12.67
N TYR A 270 -14.78 13.62 11.54
CA TYR A 270 -13.61 13.66 10.65
C TYR A 270 -13.09 12.27 10.24
N ALA A 271 -13.97 11.46 9.64
CA ALA A 271 -13.70 10.07 9.31
C ALA A 271 -13.17 9.91 7.88
N SER A 272 -11.95 9.37 7.74
CA SER A 272 -11.30 9.02 6.48
C SER A 272 -11.27 7.49 6.32
N ARG A 273 -12.06 6.96 5.38
CA ARG A 273 -12.19 5.51 5.12
C ARG A 273 -10.96 4.97 4.40
N PHE A 274 -10.47 3.80 4.78
CA PHE A 274 -9.36 3.15 4.07
C PHE A 274 -9.65 1.70 3.64
N THR A 275 -10.28 0.88 4.48
CA THR A 275 -10.67 -0.50 4.14
C THR A 275 -12.00 -0.86 4.77
N ASN A 276 -12.88 -1.61 4.08
CA ASN A 276 -14.14 -2.12 4.64
C ASN A 276 -14.89 -1.03 5.46
N GLY A 277 -15.32 -1.35 6.68
CA GLY A 277 -15.88 -0.40 7.64
C GLY A 277 -14.86 0.37 8.48
N GLY A 278 -13.56 0.24 8.20
CA GLY A 278 -12.47 0.92 8.89
C GLY A 278 -12.24 2.34 8.39
N TYR A 279 -12.31 3.29 9.33
CA TYR A 279 -12.00 4.71 9.12
C TYR A 279 -10.97 5.17 10.16
N ILE A 280 -10.10 6.08 9.77
CA ILE A 280 -9.34 6.94 10.69
C ILE A 280 -10.29 8.07 11.11
N HIS A 281 -10.62 8.22 12.39
CA HIS A 281 -11.63 9.18 12.86
C HIS A 281 -11.37 9.70 14.27
N GLY A 282 -12.01 10.82 14.65
CA GLY A 282 -11.90 11.42 15.99
C GLY A 282 -12.66 10.64 17.07
N VAL A 283 -12.77 11.16 18.29
CA VAL A 283 -13.45 10.42 19.36
C VAL A 283 -14.95 10.29 19.07
N PRO A 284 -15.52 9.06 19.04
CA PRO A 284 -16.95 8.85 18.84
C PRO A 284 -17.80 9.55 19.88
N VAL A 285 -18.92 10.11 19.42
CA VAL A 285 -19.88 10.83 20.23
C VAL A 285 -21.20 10.05 20.20
N ASN A 286 -21.51 9.37 21.31
CA ASN A 286 -22.74 8.62 21.47
C ASN A 286 -23.96 9.54 21.47
N ALA A 287 -25.05 9.09 20.85
CA ALA A 287 -26.35 9.76 20.95
C ALA A 287 -26.81 9.84 22.43
N PRO A 288 -27.50 10.92 22.86
CA PRO A 288 -27.94 12.08 22.08
C PRO A 288 -26.90 13.22 21.98
N ARG A 289 -25.66 13.05 22.47
CA ARG A 289 -24.66 14.12 22.48
C ARG A 289 -24.31 14.54 21.04
N LYS A 290 -24.20 15.85 20.81
CA LYS A 290 -23.87 16.44 19.50
C LYS A 290 -22.51 17.13 19.47
N THR A 291 -22.01 17.56 20.64
CA THR A 291 -20.70 18.21 20.81
C THR A 291 -19.57 17.21 20.69
N PHE A 292 -18.50 17.59 20.00
CA PHE A 292 -17.31 16.76 19.86
C PHE A 292 -16.66 16.48 21.23
N ILE A 293 -15.89 15.40 21.27
CA ILE A 293 -15.00 15.05 22.38
C ILE A 293 -13.60 15.16 21.82
N GLU A 294 -12.74 15.99 22.41
CA GLU A 294 -11.40 16.20 21.86
C GLU A 294 -10.52 14.97 22.06
N TYR A 295 -10.39 14.50 23.30
CA TYR A 295 -9.49 13.41 23.68
C TYR A 295 -10.22 12.29 24.41
N SER A 296 -9.70 11.06 24.33
CA SER A 296 -10.19 9.90 25.06
C SER A 296 -9.05 9.22 25.82
N PRO A 297 -9.17 8.96 27.15
CA PRO A 297 -8.13 8.29 27.94
C PRO A 297 -7.78 6.85 27.49
N SER A 298 -8.44 6.32 26.46
CA SER A 298 -8.14 5.01 25.89
C SER A 298 -7.37 5.07 24.56
N LEU A 299 -7.05 6.27 24.05
CA LEU A 299 -6.06 6.46 23.00
C LEU A 299 -4.68 6.02 23.53
N GLY A 300 -3.90 5.31 22.70
CA GLY A 300 -2.59 4.79 23.08
C GLY A 300 -2.64 3.65 24.12
N THR A 301 -3.77 2.97 24.32
CA THR A 301 -3.91 1.90 25.34
C THR A 301 -3.92 0.49 24.75
N THR A 302 -5.08 -0.11 24.56
CA THR A 302 -5.27 -1.40 23.87
C THR A 302 -6.25 -1.22 22.73
N PRO A 303 -6.27 -2.12 21.72
CA PRO A 303 -7.35 -2.12 20.74
C PRO A 303 -8.72 -2.18 21.40
N ARG A 304 -9.69 -1.43 20.88
CA ARG A 304 -11.06 -1.31 21.44
C ARG A 304 -12.16 -0.97 20.42
N SER A 305 -11.81 -0.49 19.22
CA SER A 305 -12.80 -0.05 18.24
C SER A 305 -13.35 -1.24 17.43
N HIS A 306 -14.32 -0.96 16.56
CA HIS A 306 -14.82 -1.88 15.57
C HIS A 306 -14.10 -1.59 14.24
N MET A 307 -12.95 -2.22 14.00
CA MET A 307 -12.03 -2.06 12.85
C MET A 307 -11.38 -0.68 12.66
N CYS A 308 -11.98 0.40 13.15
CA CYS A 308 -11.54 1.78 12.92
C CYS A 308 -10.26 2.17 13.69
N VAL A 309 -9.63 3.26 13.27
CA VAL A 309 -8.47 3.87 13.94
C VAL A 309 -8.92 5.17 14.59
N ARG A 310 -9.28 5.09 15.86
CA ARG A 310 -9.76 6.24 16.64
C ARG A 310 -8.58 7.10 17.10
N ASN A 311 -8.74 8.40 17.02
CA ASN A 311 -7.75 9.43 17.30
C ASN A 311 -8.30 10.50 18.27
N ALA A 312 -7.44 11.43 18.70
CA ALA A 312 -7.90 12.74 19.12
C ALA A 312 -8.69 13.40 17.98
N THR A 313 -9.72 14.19 18.28
CA THR A 313 -10.61 14.74 17.26
C THR A 313 -9.92 15.82 16.42
N SER A 314 -9.08 16.65 17.03
CA SER A 314 -8.17 17.56 16.33
C SER A 314 -7.20 16.83 15.39
N HIS A 315 -6.53 15.76 15.85
CA HIS A 315 -5.64 14.95 15.00
C HIS A 315 -6.38 14.28 13.84
N ALA A 316 -7.59 13.75 14.08
CA ALA A 316 -8.43 13.21 13.02
C ALA A 316 -8.83 14.28 12.00
N LYS A 317 -9.13 15.51 12.45
CA LYS A 317 -9.37 16.65 11.56
C LYS A 317 -8.13 16.97 10.71
N PHE A 318 -6.95 17.02 11.31
CA PHE A 318 -5.69 17.22 10.59
C PHE A 318 -5.55 16.17 9.46
N ILE A 319 -5.66 14.87 9.77
CA ILE A 319 -5.61 13.81 8.75
C ILE A 319 -6.72 13.98 7.69
N TYR A 320 -7.94 14.30 8.13
CA TYR A 320 -9.08 14.51 7.24
C TYR A 320 -8.87 15.66 6.25
N ASP A 321 -8.19 16.74 6.64
CA ASP A 321 -7.88 17.84 5.74
C ASP A 321 -6.63 17.51 4.88
N TRP A 322 -5.57 16.98 5.49
CA TRP A 322 -4.25 16.76 4.89
C TRP A 322 -4.16 15.57 3.91
N ALA A 323 -4.92 14.48 4.11
CA ALA A 323 -4.76 13.23 3.35
C ALA A 323 -5.73 13.14 2.14
N PRO A 324 -5.33 13.45 0.89
CA PRO A 324 -6.19 13.36 -0.29
C PRO A 324 -6.72 11.94 -0.57
N VAL A 325 -7.93 11.88 -1.14
CA VAL A 325 -8.62 10.62 -1.47
C VAL A 325 -7.99 10.04 -2.74
N TYR A 326 -7.71 8.74 -2.75
CA TYR A 326 -7.00 7.99 -3.81
C TYR A 326 -5.51 8.35 -4.00
N GLU A 327 -4.97 9.19 -3.13
CA GLU A 327 -3.58 9.71 -3.22
C GLU A 327 -2.78 9.50 -1.91
N ALA A 328 -3.45 9.45 -0.76
CA ALA A 328 -2.81 9.14 0.52
C ALA A 328 -2.91 7.64 0.85
N LEU A 329 -1.75 7.01 1.14
CA LEU A 329 -1.65 5.62 1.56
C LEU A 329 -1.85 5.45 3.07
N VAL A 330 -2.41 4.31 3.47
CA VAL A 330 -2.53 3.86 4.86
C VAL A 330 -1.85 2.51 4.99
N PHE A 331 -0.73 2.48 5.68
CA PHE A 331 0.01 1.29 6.10
C PHE A 331 -0.48 0.87 7.48
N VAL A 332 -1.01 -0.34 7.60
CA VAL A 332 -1.38 -0.95 8.88
C VAL A 332 -0.44 -2.12 9.14
N PHE A 333 0.21 -2.12 10.30
CA PHE A 333 1.19 -3.12 10.72
C PHE A 333 1.19 -3.32 12.24
N ASP A 334 2.00 -4.26 12.73
CA ASP A 334 2.25 -4.61 14.13
C ASP A 334 3.74 -4.46 14.49
#